data_AF-A0A644XKD5-F1
#
_entry.id   AF-A0A644XKD5-F1
#
_cell.length_a   1.000
_cell.length_b   1.000
_cell.length_c   1.000
_cell.angle_alpha   90.00
_cell.angle_beta   90.00
_cell.angle_gamma   90.00
#
_symmetry.space_group_name_H-M   'P 1'
#
loop_
_entity.id
_entity.type
_entity.pdbx_description
1 polymer ?
#
loop_
_entity_poly.entity_id
_entity_poly.type
_entity_poly.pdbx_seq_one_letter_code
_entity_poly.pdbx_strand_id
1 'polypeptide(L)'
;MIFASGIALADLQATATDTDGNGIKDLTITFTNGTGSVTLEEVFRTESWAHDRQVDWFEFADGTVMSHEQFFAAVYHNGTVGNDVLEGTSNNDTMSGGLGNDRFNGSTGNDAISGGDGDDTLSGGAGADTLDGGAGNDILTGGAGADHFLFTAASSGVNTITDFNQLDGGADERDIFEFQGLLVGSFTYLGTGAFSGGSDNSEARVTGNQVLIDTDGNGTANFTLTLTGLTSASQIGTDDFLFT
;
A
#
# COMPACT_ATOMS: atom_id res chain seq x y z
N MET A 1 -14.13 7.26 22.14
CA MET A 1 -15.01 6.10 22.47
C MET A 1 -14.40 5.35 23.65
N ILE A 2 -15.20 4.84 24.60
CA ILE A 2 -14.68 4.12 25.78
C ILE A 2 -15.28 2.71 25.82
N PHE A 3 -14.42 1.68 25.89
CA PHE A 3 -14.81 0.29 26.04
C PHE A 3 -14.91 -0.11 27.53
N ALA A 4 -15.95 -0.87 27.86
CA ALA A 4 -16.20 -1.32 29.23
C ALA A 4 -15.20 -2.41 29.67
N SER A 5 -15.14 -2.65 30.99
CA SER A 5 -14.31 -3.73 31.56
C SER A 5 -14.66 -5.08 30.93
N GLY A 6 -13.63 -5.86 30.59
CA GLY A 6 -13.79 -7.17 29.97
C GLY A 6 -13.83 -7.16 28.44
N ILE A 7 -13.68 -5.99 27.80
CA ILE A 7 -13.42 -5.88 26.36
C ILE A 7 -11.97 -5.44 26.17
N ALA A 8 -11.14 -6.32 25.64
CA ALA A 8 -9.76 -6.03 25.22
C ALA A 8 -9.70 -5.87 23.70
N LEU A 9 -8.58 -5.33 23.20
CA LEU A 9 -8.35 -5.15 21.76
C LEU A 9 -8.48 -6.46 20.96
N ALA A 10 -7.96 -7.56 21.52
CA ALA A 10 -8.04 -8.89 20.90
C ALA A 10 -9.46 -9.47 20.84
N ASP A 11 -10.41 -8.86 21.56
CA ASP A 11 -11.83 -9.26 21.53
C ASP A 11 -12.59 -8.56 20.40
N LEU A 12 -11.95 -7.66 19.64
CA LEU A 12 -12.59 -6.87 18.60
C LEU A 12 -12.38 -7.51 17.22
N GLN A 13 -13.46 -7.54 16.44
CA GLN A 13 -13.42 -7.78 15.00
C GLN A 13 -14.21 -6.70 14.31
N ALA A 14 -13.72 -6.20 13.17
CA ALA A 14 -14.41 -5.15 12.44
C ALA A 14 -14.73 -5.55 11.00
N THR A 15 -15.86 -5.05 10.51
CA THR A 15 -16.29 -5.19 9.11
C THR A 15 -16.79 -3.86 8.59
N ALA A 16 -16.37 -3.47 7.39
CA ALA A 16 -16.89 -2.30 6.70
C ALA A 16 -18.08 -2.69 5.80
N THR A 17 -19.19 -1.98 5.88
CA THR A 17 -20.37 -2.25 5.04
C THR A 17 -21.15 -0.98 4.76
N ASP A 18 -21.58 -0.79 3.53
CA ASP A 18 -22.55 0.25 3.16
C ASP A 18 -23.96 -0.29 3.49
N THR A 19 -24.51 0.14 4.62
CA THR A 19 -25.79 -0.37 5.13
C THR A 19 -26.99 0.34 4.52
N ASP A 20 -26.83 1.61 4.12
CA ASP A 20 -27.92 2.49 3.67
C ASP A 20 -27.94 2.71 2.15
N GLY A 21 -26.91 2.23 1.44
CA GLY A 21 -26.77 2.29 -0.01
C GLY A 21 -26.31 3.65 -0.53
N ASN A 22 -25.73 4.49 0.34
CA ASN A 22 -25.25 5.82 -0.02
C ASN A 22 -23.83 5.82 -0.61
N GLY A 23 -23.14 4.67 -0.59
CA GLY A 23 -21.79 4.47 -1.10
C GLY A 23 -20.68 4.70 -0.08
N ILE A 24 -21.00 5.14 1.13
CA ILE A 24 -20.07 5.35 2.24
C ILE A 24 -20.28 4.21 3.23
N LYS A 25 -19.20 3.54 3.63
CA LYS A 25 -19.30 2.40 4.53
C LYS A 25 -19.32 2.82 5.99
N ASP A 26 -20.09 2.07 6.77
CA ASP A 26 -20.04 2.04 8.22
C ASP A 26 -18.99 1.04 8.69
N LEU A 27 -18.35 1.30 9.84
CA LEU A 27 -17.52 0.30 10.51
C LEU A 27 -18.32 -0.38 11.62
N THR A 28 -18.63 -1.65 11.47
CA THR A 28 -19.23 -2.45 12.55
C THR A 28 -18.16 -3.24 13.29
N ILE A 29 -17.98 -2.92 14.57
CA ILE A 29 -17.08 -3.62 15.51
C ILE A 29 -17.91 -4.62 16.31
N THR A 30 -17.59 -5.91 16.23
CA THR A 30 -18.23 -7.00 16.96
C THR A 30 -17.32 -7.50 18.09
N PHE A 31 -17.91 -7.85 19.23
CA PHE A 31 -17.19 -8.39 20.38
C PHE A 31 -17.19 -9.93 20.34
N THR A 32 -16.02 -10.54 20.17
CA THR A 32 -15.89 -12.00 20.04
C THR A 32 -16.10 -12.75 21.36
N ASN A 33 -15.94 -12.07 22.49
CA ASN A 33 -16.06 -12.65 23.82
C ASN A 33 -17.48 -12.53 24.43
N GLY A 34 -18.47 -12.08 23.65
CA GLY A 34 -19.82 -11.87 24.12
C GLY A 34 -20.85 -11.69 22.99
N THR A 35 -21.97 -11.04 23.32
CA THR A 35 -22.98 -10.65 22.34
C THR A 35 -23.06 -9.13 22.29
N GLY A 36 -22.72 -8.53 21.16
CA GLY A 36 -22.84 -7.10 20.96
C GLY A 36 -21.98 -6.61 19.81
N SER A 37 -22.34 -5.43 19.32
CA SER A 37 -21.55 -4.69 18.35
C SER A 37 -21.69 -3.19 18.61
N VAL A 38 -20.77 -2.43 18.04
CA VAL A 38 -20.85 -0.98 17.90
C VAL A 38 -20.65 -0.68 16.43
N THR A 39 -21.54 0.14 15.87
CA THR A 39 -21.39 0.64 14.50
C THR A 39 -20.98 2.11 14.57
N LEU A 40 -19.90 2.43 13.89
CA LEU A 40 -19.48 3.80 13.59
C LEU A 40 -20.01 4.11 12.19
N GLU A 41 -20.88 5.10 12.09
CA GLU A 41 -21.56 5.44 10.84
C GLU A 41 -20.66 6.24 9.91
N GLU A 42 -20.68 5.88 8.62
CA GLU A 42 -20.06 6.65 7.53
C GLU A 42 -18.59 7.03 7.78
N VAL A 43 -17.79 6.05 8.18
CA VAL A 43 -16.37 6.21 8.55
C VAL A 43 -15.47 6.32 7.32
N PHE A 44 -15.76 5.56 6.27
CA PHE A 44 -14.94 5.42 5.07
C PHE A 44 -15.27 6.51 4.05
N ARG A 45 -15.14 7.75 4.51
CA ARG A 45 -15.32 8.95 3.70
C ARG A 45 -14.03 9.30 2.98
N THR A 46 -14.16 9.67 1.72
CA THR A 46 -13.04 10.00 0.84
C THR A 46 -12.76 11.49 0.76
N GLU A 47 -13.55 12.32 1.46
CA GLU A 47 -13.34 13.75 1.45
C GLU A 47 -12.31 14.18 2.50
N SER A 48 -11.33 15.00 2.12
CA SER A 48 -10.27 15.48 3.02
C SER A 48 -10.75 16.42 4.14
N TRP A 49 -12.04 16.73 4.25
CA TRP A 49 -12.63 17.43 5.40
C TRP A 49 -13.39 16.49 6.34
N ALA A 50 -13.50 15.20 5.99
CA ALA A 50 -14.24 14.21 6.77
C ALA A 50 -13.52 13.79 8.07
N HIS A 51 -12.22 14.04 8.19
CA HIS A 51 -11.45 13.78 9.42
C HIS A 51 -12.13 14.35 10.68
N ASP A 52 -12.73 15.53 10.58
CA ASP A 52 -13.37 16.22 11.70
C ASP A 52 -14.64 15.51 12.24
N ARG A 53 -15.13 14.47 11.56
CA ARG A 53 -16.30 13.69 11.95
C ARG A 53 -15.96 12.33 12.56
N GLN A 54 -14.68 12.01 12.69
CA GLN A 54 -14.24 10.72 13.16
C GLN A 54 -14.11 10.66 14.68
N VAL A 55 -13.94 9.45 15.20
CA VAL A 55 -13.65 9.23 16.62
C VAL A 55 -12.20 9.62 16.90
N ASP A 56 -11.99 10.66 17.72
CA ASP A 56 -10.65 11.18 18.05
C ASP A 56 -9.73 10.14 18.73
N TRP A 57 -10.26 9.38 19.69
CA TRP A 57 -9.52 8.34 20.40
C TRP A 57 -10.43 7.22 20.92
N PHE A 58 -9.81 6.07 21.18
CA PHE A 58 -10.40 4.90 21.79
C PHE A 58 -9.73 4.65 23.15
N GLU A 59 -10.52 4.43 24.19
CA GLU A 59 -10.03 4.17 25.55
C GLU A 59 -10.55 2.81 26.02
N PHE A 60 -9.66 2.00 26.58
CA PHE A 60 -9.97 0.70 27.16
C PHE A 60 -9.90 0.76 28.69
N ALA A 61 -10.61 -0.14 29.36
CA ALA A 61 -10.70 -0.17 30.82
C ALA A 61 -9.36 -0.45 31.54
N ASP A 62 -8.35 -0.94 30.83
CA ASP A 62 -6.99 -1.14 31.35
C ASP A 62 -6.14 0.15 31.31
N GLY A 63 -6.70 1.26 30.81
CA GLY A 63 -6.05 2.55 30.66
C GLY A 63 -5.35 2.74 29.32
N THR A 64 -5.40 1.77 28.41
CA THR A 64 -4.89 1.92 27.05
C THR A 64 -5.73 2.96 26.32
N VAL A 65 -5.05 3.95 25.72
CA VAL A 65 -5.65 4.96 24.85
C VAL A 65 -4.99 4.85 23.48
N MET A 66 -5.81 4.73 22.43
CA MET A 66 -5.38 4.62 21.04
C MET A 66 -5.92 5.78 20.23
N SER A 67 -5.11 6.33 19.32
CA SER A 67 -5.60 7.26 18.30
C SER A 67 -6.52 6.56 17.30
N HIS A 68 -7.17 7.33 16.43
CA HIS A 68 -7.90 6.81 15.27
C HIS A 68 -7.04 5.82 14.46
N GLU A 69 -5.92 6.29 13.94
CA GLU A 69 -4.94 5.51 13.16
C GLU A 69 -4.54 4.21 13.86
N GLN A 70 -4.13 4.29 15.13
CA GLN A 70 -3.69 3.12 15.89
C GLN A 70 -4.80 2.08 16.03
N PHE A 71 -6.05 2.52 16.24
CA PHE A 71 -7.19 1.62 16.40
C PHE A 71 -7.54 0.94 15.08
N PHE A 72 -7.58 1.68 13.97
CA PHE A 72 -7.89 1.15 12.65
C PHE A 72 -6.81 0.17 12.17
N ALA A 73 -5.54 0.55 12.31
CA ALA A 73 -4.39 -0.29 12.05
C ALA A 73 -4.44 -1.62 12.82
N ALA A 74 -4.98 -1.63 14.05
CA ALA A 74 -5.03 -2.83 14.88
C ALA A 74 -6.27 -3.70 14.65
N VAL A 75 -7.42 -3.11 14.32
CA VAL A 75 -8.72 -3.78 14.38
C VAL A 75 -9.34 -4.05 13.01
N TYR A 76 -9.05 -3.23 12.00
CA TYR A 76 -9.67 -3.32 10.69
C TYR A 76 -8.67 -3.49 9.54
N HIS A 77 -7.54 -2.79 9.58
CA HIS A 77 -6.58 -2.76 8.47
C HIS A 77 -5.59 -3.93 8.42
N ASN A 78 -5.84 -5.00 9.18
CA ASN A 78 -5.13 -6.26 9.02
C ASN A 78 -6.09 -7.28 8.42
N GLY A 79 -5.77 -7.72 7.20
CA GLY A 79 -6.43 -8.81 6.52
C GLY A 79 -6.14 -10.16 7.17
N THR A 80 -6.61 -11.19 6.52
CA THR A 80 -6.69 -12.54 7.02
C THR A 80 -5.78 -13.46 6.20
N VAL A 81 -6.18 -14.72 6.06
CA VAL A 81 -5.48 -15.71 5.22
C VAL A 81 -6.20 -15.96 3.90
N GLY A 82 -7.28 -15.22 3.65
CA GLY A 82 -8.07 -15.31 2.43
C GLY A 82 -8.23 -13.95 1.81
N ASN A 83 -8.90 -13.91 0.67
CA ASN A 83 -9.06 -12.69 -0.11
C ASN A 83 -9.92 -11.65 0.64
N ASP A 84 -9.30 -10.53 0.97
CA ASP A 84 -9.89 -9.44 1.73
C ASP A 84 -10.12 -8.19 0.89
N VAL A 85 -11.06 -7.36 1.35
CA VAL A 85 -11.32 -6.03 0.78
C VAL A 85 -11.17 -5.02 1.91
N LEU A 86 -10.08 -4.26 1.87
CA LEU A 86 -9.71 -3.31 2.90
C LEU A 86 -9.77 -1.89 2.34
N GLU A 87 -10.33 -0.98 3.14
CA GLU A 87 -10.47 0.43 2.79
C GLU A 87 -9.79 1.31 3.83
N GLY A 88 -8.96 2.23 3.35
CA GLY A 88 -8.47 3.35 4.11
C GLY A 88 -9.58 4.37 4.39
N THR A 89 -9.26 5.27 5.28
CA THR A 89 -10.06 6.39 5.71
C THR A 89 -9.58 7.65 4.98
N SER A 90 -9.92 8.83 5.47
CA SER A 90 -9.31 10.05 4.95
C SER A 90 -7.92 10.32 5.55
N ASN A 91 -7.51 9.61 6.62
CA ASN A 91 -6.23 9.78 7.30
C ASN A 91 -5.13 8.93 6.67
N ASN A 92 -3.90 9.16 7.13
CA ASN A 92 -2.81 8.23 6.92
C ASN A 92 -3.13 6.90 7.59
N ASP A 93 -3.18 5.85 6.79
CA ASP A 93 -3.51 4.50 7.23
C ASP A 93 -2.34 3.54 7.00
N THR A 94 -2.21 2.56 7.90
CA THR A 94 -1.27 1.45 7.75
C THR A 94 -2.08 0.17 7.58
N MET A 95 -1.97 -0.47 6.42
CA MET A 95 -2.78 -1.61 6.05
C MET A 95 -1.95 -2.80 5.55
N SER A 96 -2.38 -4.01 5.88
CA SER A 96 -1.73 -5.27 5.48
C SER A 96 -2.76 -6.32 5.11
N GLY A 97 -2.59 -7.04 3.99
CA GLY A 97 -3.56 -8.02 3.47
C GLY A 97 -3.34 -9.42 4.01
N GLY A 98 -2.07 -9.81 4.15
CA GLY A 98 -1.70 -11.09 4.72
C GLY A 98 -1.52 -12.14 3.63
N LEU A 99 -2.37 -13.16 3.60
CA LEU A 99 -2.37 -14.14 2.51
C LEU A 99 -3.67 -14.04 1.73
N GLY A 100 -3.62 -14.37 0.44
CA GLY A 100 -4.78 -14.34 -0.43
C GLY A 100 -4.65 -13.23 -1.46
N ASN A 101 -5.61 -13.16 -2.37
CA ASN A 101 -5.63 -12.10 -3.38
C ASN A 101 -6.50 -10.96 -2.88
N ASP A 102 -5.87 -9.91 -2.39
CA ASP A 102 -6.49 -8.83 -1.64
C ASP A 102 -6.75 -7.60 -2.51
N ARG A 103 -7.68 -6.77 -2.06
CA ARG A 103 -8.02 -5.51 -2.71
C ARG A 103 -8.01 -4.37 -1.71
N PHE A 104 -7.17 -3.36 -2.00
CA PHE A 104 -7.01 -2.17 -1.18
C PHE A 104 -7.48 -0.92 -1.90
N ASN A 105 -7.94 0.05 -1.09
CA ASN A 105 -8.15 1.43 -1.48
C ASN A 105 -7.79 2.34 -0.29
N GLY A 106 -6.64 3.01 -0.33
CA GLY A 106 -6.19 3.92 0.74
C GLY A 106 -6.99 5.21 0.85
N SER A 107 -7.66 5.62 -0.23
CA SER A 107 -8.49 6.83 -0.28
C SER A 107 -7.69 8.13 -0.26
N THR A 108 -7.50 8.75 0.90
CA THR A 108 -6.72 10.00 1.00
C THR A 108 -5.86 9.94 2.24
N GLY A 109 -4.77 10.69 2.26
CA GLY A 109 -3.78 10.57 3.32
C GLY A 109 -2.50 10.01 2.74
N ASN A 110 -1.46 9.96 3.55
CA ASN A 110 -0.22 9.31 3.17
C ASN A 110 -0.25 7.89 3.74
N ASP A 111 -0.60 6.92 2.90
CA ASP A 111 -0.90 5.56 3.32
C ASP A 111 0.30 4.63 3.15
N ALA A 112 0.39 3.64 4.02
CA ALA A 112 1.34 2.53 3.91
C ALA A 112 0.56 1.23 3.72
N ILE A 113 0.60 0.66 2.52
CA ILE A 113 -0.19 -0.50 2.13
C ILE A 113 0.72 -1.66 1.76
N SER A 114 0.54 -2.81 2.40
CA SER A 114 1.19 -4.06 2.08
C SER A 114 0.16 -5.11 1.65
N GLY A 115 0.27 -5.61 0.42
CA GLY A 115 -0.58 -6.68 -0.10
C GLY A 115 -0.32 -7.99 0.66
N GLY A 116 0.89 -8.53 0.52
CA GLY A 116 1.31 -9.73 1.24
C GLY A 116 1.58 -10.85 0.25
N ASP A 117 1.11 -12.06 0.53
CA ASP A 117 1.23 -13.18 -0.39
C ASP A 117 -0.06 -13.33 -1.22
N GLY A 118 0.04 -13.23 -2.54
CA GLY A 118 -1.09 -13.39 -3.46
C GLY A 118 -0.99 -12.44 -4.65
N ASP A 119 -1.91 -12.56 -5.60
CA ASP A 119 -2.01 -11.56 -6.68
C ASP A 119 -2.93 -10.42 -6.22
N ASP A 120 -2.35 -9.33 -5.73
CA ASP A 120 -3.08 -8.26 -5.06
C ASP A 120 -3.43 -7.08 -5.97
N THR A 121 -4.42 -6.27 -5.59
CA THR A 121 -4.71 -4.99 -6.24
C THR A 121 -4.74 -3.86 -5.22
N LEU A 122 -3.73 -2.99 -5.30
CA LEU A 122 -3.52 -1.87 -4.39
C LEU A 122 -3.78 -0.55 -5.10
N SER A 123 -4.52 0.33 -4.43
CA SER A 123 -4.70 1.74 -4.80
C SER A 123 -4.35 2.58 -3.58
N GLY A 124 -3.33 3.45 -3.69
CA GLY A 124 -2.96 4.41 -2.65
C GLY A 124 -4.06 5.46 -2.50
N GLY A 125 -4.27 6.23 -3.56
CA GLY A 125 -5.36 7.21 -3.61
C GLY A 125 -4.81 8.61 -3.76
N ALA A 126 -5.02 9.49 -2.80
CA ALA A 126 -4.48 10.85 -2.84
C ALA A 126 -3.61 11.13 -1.62
N GLY A 127 -2.38 11.57 -1.86
CA GLY A 127 -1.35 11.75 -0.84
C GLY A 127 -0.07 11.08 -1.29
N ALA A 128 0.96 11.10 -0.45
CA ALA A 128 2.22 10.43 -0.74
C ALA A 128 2.18 9.03 -0.12
N ASP A 129 1.88 8.03 -0.94
CA ASP A 129 1.60 6.67 -0.51
C ASP A 129 2.84 5.77 -0.64
N THR A 130 2.89 4.70 0.13
CA THR A 130 3.88 3.62 0.01
C THR A 130 3.16 2.30 -0.22
N LEU A 131 3.38 1.68 -1.37
CA LEU A 131 2.72 0.46 -1.81
C LEU A 131 3.72 -0.68 -1.96
N ASP A 132 3.62 -1.70 -1.13
CA ASP A 132 4.34 -2.98 -1.26
C ASP A 132 3.34 -4.06 -1.71
N GLY A 133 3.45 -4.51 -2.96
CA GLY A 133 2.62 -5.62 -3.45
C GLY A 133 2.91 -6.94 -2.73
N GLY A 134 4.15 -7.14 -2.28
CA GLY A 134 4.59 -8.40 -1.73
C GLY A 134 4.82 -9.47 -2.81
N ALA A 135 4.42 -10.71 -2.51
CA ALA A 135 4.70 -11.86 -3.33
C ALA A 135 3.51 -12.21 -4.24
N GLY A 136 3.65 -11.98 -5.55
CA GLY A 136 2.67 -12.39 -6.55
C GLY A 136 2.74 -11.48 -7.76
N ASN A 137 1.73 -11.52 -8.62
CA ASN A 137 1.62 -10.57 -9.73
C ASN A 137 0.62 -9.48 -9.36
N ASP A 138 1.12 -8.40 -8.81
CA ASP A 138 0.29 -7.37 -8.22
C ASP A 138 -0.06 -6.27 -9.23
N ILE A 139 -1.18 -5.60 -8.98
CA ILE A 139 -1.60 -4.38 -9.68
C ILE A 139 -1.55 -3.23 -8.69
N LEU A 140 -0.64 -2.29 -8.91
CA LEU A 140 -0.39 -1.16 -8.02
C LEU A 140 -0.78 0.14 -8.74
N THR A 141 -1.49 1.01 -8.03
CA THR A 141 -1.90 2.33 -8.50
C THR A 141 -1.57 3.31 -7.38
N GLY A 142 -0.61 4.21 -7.61
CA GLY A 142 -0.22 5.20 -6.61
C GLY A 142 -1.38 6.18 -6.37
N GLY A 143 -1.84 6.77 -7.47
CA GLY A 143 -2.89 7.77 -7.48
C GLY A 143 -2.30 9.17 -7.63
N ALA A 144 -2.77 10.12 -6.82
CA ALA A 144 -2.32 11.50 -6.88
C ALA A 144 -1.36 11.81 -5.73
N GLY A 145 -0.12 12.13 -6.07
CA GLY A 145 0.90 12.52 -5.10
C GLY A 145 2.26 12.02 -5.56
N ALA A 146 3.21 11.94 -4.63
CA ALA A 146 4.53 11.38 -4.92
C ALA A 146 4.62 10.02 -4.21
N ASP A 147 4.44 8.94 -4.96
CA ASP A 147 4.23 7.61 -4.38
C ASP A 147 5.48 6.75 -4.45
N HIS A 148 5.60 5.84 -3.49
CA HIS A 148 6.67 4.88 -3.40
C HIS A 148 6.14 3.48 -3.68
N PHE A 149 6.60 2.87 -4.77
CA PHE A 149 6.38 1.46 -5.07
C PHE A 149 7.53 0.65 -4.48
N LEU A 150 7.27 0.02 -3.33
CA LEU A 150 8.27 -0.65 -2.51
C LEU A 150 8.49 -2.09 -2.95
N PHE A 151 9.76 -2.48 -3.05
CA PHE A 151 10.22 -3.83 -3.32
C PHE A 151 11.24 -4.26 -2.28
N THR A 152 11.03 -5.44 -1.71
CA THR A 152 11.91 -6.06 -0.70
C THR A 152 12.36 -7.43 -1.19
N ALA A 153 13.14 -8.14 -0.37
CA ALA A 153 13.50 -9.53 -0.66
C ALA A 153 12.31 -10.51 -0.65
N ALA A 154 11.17 -10.11 -0.07
CA ALA A 154 9.93 -10.88 -0.11
C ALA A 154 9.15 -10.64 -1.42
N SER A 155 9.37 -9.49 -2.07
CA SER A 155 8.62 -9.13 -3.27
C SER A 155 8.98 -10.05 -4.44
N SER A 156 7.99 -10.49 -5.21
CA SER A 156 8.21 -11.41 -6.33
C SER A 156 7.21 -11.18 -7.46
N GLY A 157 7.21 -12.06 -8.46
CA GLY A 157 6.31 -12.02 -9.62
C GLY A 157 6.53 -10.83 -10.56
N VAL A 158 5.55 -10.62 -11.45
CA VAL A 158 5.53 -9.53 -12.43
C VAL A 158 4.47 -8.53 -12.03
N ASN A 159 4.91 -7.42 -11.47
CA ASN A 159 4.03 -6.38 -10.96
C ASN A 159 3.67 -5.38 -12.05
N THR A 160 2.42 -4.93 -12.05
CA THR A 160 1.90 -3.92 -12.98
C THR A 160 1.62 -2.64 -12.22
N ILE A 161 2.30 -1.55 -12.58
CA ILE A 161 2.03 -0.22 -12.04
C ILE A 161 1.25 0.57 -13.09
N THR A 162 0.09 1.09 -12.69
CA THR A 162 -0.91 1.56 -13.65
C THR A 162 -0.80 3.05 -13.99
N ASP A 163 -0.09 3.83 -13.18
CA ASP A 163 -0.10 5.28 -13.25
C ASP A 163 1.24 5.95 -12.92
N PHE A 164 2.35 5.19 -12.91
CA PHE A 164 3.69 5.73 -12.61
C PHE A 164 3.97 7.07 -13.34
N ASN A 165 4.12 8.17 -12.59
CA ASN A 165 4.32 9.54 -13.07
C ASN A 165 3.22 10.08 -14.02
N GLN A 166 1.97 9.61 -13.94
CA GLN A 166 0.88 9.97 -14.87
C GLN A 166 -0.29 10.75 -14.25
N LEU A 167 -0.46 10.73 -12.93
CA LEU A 167 -1.59 11.39 -12.24
C LEU A 167 -1.15 12.42 -11.19
N ASP A 168 0.14 12.60 -11.05
CA ASP A 168 0.80 13.44 -10.08
C ASP A 168 0.59 14.92 -10.50
N GLY A 169 0.28 15.79 -9.54
CA GLY A 169 -0.14 17.18 -9.71
C GLY A 169 0.89 18.13 -10.35
N GLY A 170 1.98 17.59 -10.92
CA GLY A 170 2.98 18.31 -11.70
C GLY A 170 4.34 17.62 -11.61
N ALA A 171 5.37 18.26 -12.18
CA ALA A 171 6.74 17.73 -12.19
C ALA A 171 7.42 17.63 -10.80
N ASP A 172 6.77 18.15 -9.76
CA ASP A 172 7.27 18.19 -8.38
C ASP A 172 6.75 17.03 -7.53
N GLU A 173 5.80 16.25 -8.04
CA GLU A 173 5.26 15.03 -7.44
C GLU A 173 5.68 13.90 -8.39
N ARG A 174 6.65 13.09 -7.98
CA ARG A 174 7.19 12.02 -8.82
C ARG A 174 7.23 10.75 -8.02
N ASP A 175 6.83 9.69 -8.69
CA ASP A 175 6.86 8.34 -8.16
C ASP A 175 8.27 7.76 -8.14
N ILE A 176 8.46 6.86 -7.18
CA ILE A 176 9.73 6.21 -6.91
C ILE A 176 9.54 4.70 -6.89
N PHE A 177 10.43 3.98 -7.58
CA PHE A 177 10.66 2.56 -7.28
C PHE A 177 11.65 2.49 -6.12
N GLU A 178 11.18 2.05 -4.95
CA GLU A 178 12.01 1.89 -3.77
C GLU A 178 12.42 0.43 -3.59
N PHE A 179 13.72 0.18 -3.42
CA PHE A 179 14.30 -1.14 -3.22
C PHE A 179 15.01 -1.19 -1.87
N GLN A 180 14.40 -1.85 -0.88
CA GLN A 180 14.90 -1.88 0.49
C GLN A 180 15.84 -3.07 0.73
N GLY A 181 17.10 -2.78 1.08
CA GLY A 181 18.09 -3.81 1.43
C GLY A 181 18.54 -4.68 0.25
N LEU A 182 18.33 -4.22 -0.99
CA LEU A 182 18.61 -4.98 -2.22
C LEU A 182 19.81 -4.46 -3.02
N LEU A 183 20.47 -3.38 -2.59
CA LEU A 183 21.60 -2.80 -3.32
C LEU A 183 22.86 -3.65 -3.20
N VAL A 184 23.47 -3.96 -4.34
CA VAL A 184 24.83 -4.52 -4.45
C VAL A 184 25.74 -3.52 -5.15
N GLY A 185 26.86 -3.19 -4.51
CA GLY A 185 27.84 -2.24 -5.03
C GLY A 185 27.26 -0.85 -5.27
N SER A 186 27.13 -0.46 -6.54
CA SER A 186 26.50 0.79 -6.96
C SER A 186 25.33 0.55 -7.91
N PHE A 187 24.38 1.49 -7.96
CA PHE A 187 23.27 1.43 -8.90
C PHE A 187 23.57 2.15 -10.21
N THR A 188 23.23 1.53 -11.34
CA THR A 188 23.27 2.16 -12.66
C THR A 188 21.97 1.96 -13.43
N TYR A 189 21.32 3.06 -13.82
CA TYR A 189 20.23 3.01 -14.80
C TYR A 189 20.78 3.09 -16.23
N LEU A 190 20.54 2.04 -17.02
CA LEU A 190 21.11 1.84 -18.36
C LEU A 190 20.22 2.38 -19.49
N GLY A 191 19.03 2.92 -19.17
CA GLY A 191 18.02 3.24 -20.19
C GLY A 191 17.64 1.97 -20.96
N THR A 192 17.82 1.95 -22.27
CA THR A 192 17.54 0.76 -23.10
C THR A 192 18.74 -0.19 -23.25
N GLY A 193 19.90 0.15 -22.67
CA GLY A 193 21.12 -0.66 -22.72
C GLY A 193 20.94 -2.04 -22.08
N ALA A 194 21.70 -3.03 -22.54
CA ALA A 194 21.69 -4.38 -21.95
C ALA A 194 22.44 -4.40 -20.63
N PHE A 195 22.01 -5.28 -19.70
CA PHE A 195 22.75 -5.56 -18.47
C PHE A 195 24.19 -5.94 -18.81
N SER A 196 25.13 -5.40 -18.04
CA SER A 196 26.55 -5.66 -18.24
C SER A 196 26.91 -7.07 -17.76
N GLY A 197 26.27 -7.50 -16.67
CA GLY A 197 26.53 -8.77 -15.98
C GLY A 197 27.89 -8.81 -15.27
N GLY A 198 27.95 -9.49 -14.13
CA GLY A 198 29.13 -9.55 -13.28
C GLY A 198 28.78 -9.92 -11.84
N SER A 199 29.54 -9.39 -10.86
CA SER A 199 29.25 -9.55 -9.43
C SER A 199 29.17 -8.21 -8.68
N ASP A 200 29.08 -7.10 -9.41
CA ASP A 200 29.64 -5.85 -8.87
C ASP A 200 28.60 -4.76 -8.65
N ASN A 201 27.54 -4.63 -9.46
CA ASN A 201 26.60 -3.50 -9.39
C ASN A 201 25.16 -3.90 -9.70
N SER A 202 24.21 -3.32 -8.98
CA SER A 202 22.79 -3.36 -9.35
C SER A 202 22.53 -2.48 -10.59
N GLU A 203 21.69 -2.95 -11.49
CA GLU A 203 21.38 -2.30 -12.76
C GLU A 203 19.88 -2.27 -13.02
N ALA A 204 19.38 -1.23 -13.69
CA ALA A 204 18.01 -1.21 -14.21
C ALA A 204 18.00 -0.80 -15.68
N ARG A 205 17.03 -1.32 -16.43
CA ARG A 205 16.84 -1.00 -17.85
C ARG A 205 15.37 -1.04 -18.25
N VAL A 206 15.05 -0.42 -19.38
CA VAL A 206 13.72 -0.42 -19.99
C VAL A 206 13.72 -1.26 -21.27
N THR A 207 12.67 -2.06 -21.45
CA THR A 207 12.36 -2.76 -22.70
C THR A 207 10.85 -2.74 -22.98
N GLY A 208 10.45 -2.07 -24.06
CA GLY A 208 9.03 -1.86 -24.33
C GLY A 208 8.37 -1.05 -23.22
N ASN A 209 7.34 -1.62 -22.59
CA ASN A 209 6.65 -1.04 -21.45
C ASN A 209 7.10 -1.63 -20.09
N GLN A 210 8.24 -2.32 -20.06
CA GLN A 210 8.77 -2.95 -18.86
C GLN A 210 10.03 -2.26 -18.34
N VAL A 211 10.15 -2.17 -17.02
CA VAL A 211 11.39 -1.87 -16.30
C VAL A 211 11.91 -3.19 -15.72
N LEU A 212 13.14 -3.55 -16.06
CA LEU A 212 13.83 -4.73 -15.58
C LEU A 212 14.91 -4.28 -14.60
N ILE A 213 14.97 -4.91 -13.42
CA ILE A 213 15.93 -4.56 -12.37
C ILE A 213 16.72 -5.81 -11.99
N ASP A 214 18.03 -5.73 -12.16
CA ASP A 214 19.02 -6.69 -11.69
C ASP A 214 19.62 -6.12 -10.39
N THR A 215 19.20 -6.64 -9.25
CA THR A 215 19.67 -6.20 -7.94
C THR A 215 20.94 -6.92 -7.49
N ASP A 216 21.23 -8.11 -8.00
CA ASP A 216 22.39 -8.90 -7.58
C ASP A 216 23.61 -8.80 -8.53
N GLY A 217 23.44 -8.13 -9.67
CA GLY A 217 24.47 -7.83 -10.66
C GLY A 217 24.84 -8.99 -11.58
N ASN A 218 24.09 -10.10 -11.56
CA ASN A 218 24.43 -11.32 -12.31
C ASN A 218 24.14 -11.22 -13.82
N GLY A 219 23.55 -10.11 -14.28
CA GLY A 219 23.16 -9.86 -15.66
C GLY A 219 21.75 -10.31 -16.02
N THR A 220 20.94 -10.69 -15.03
CA THR A 220 19.54 -11.11 -15.19
C THR A 220 18.65 -10.36 -14.22
N ALA A 221 17.43 -10.04 -14.66
CA ALA A 221 16.50 -9.28 -13.84
C ALA A 221 16.00 -10.13 -12.66
N ASN A 222 16.11 -9.57 -11.46
CA ASN A 222 15.45 -10.09 -10.27
C ASN A 222 13.99 -9.61 -10.21
N PHE A 223 13.71 -8.39 -10.69
CA PHE A 223 12.37 -7.81 -10.75
C PHE A 223 12.00 -7.42 -12.18
N THR A 224 10.72 -7.61 -12.53
CA THR A 224 10.13 -7.15 -13.78
C THR A 224 8.87 -6.36 -13.45
N LEU A 225 8.88 -5.07 -13.77
CA LEU A 225 7.75 -4.17 -13.59
C LEU A 225 7.16 -3.84 -14.96
N THR A 226 5.84 -3.95 -15.09
CA THR A 226 5.10 -3.53 -16.27
C THR A 226 4.43 -2.19 -15.98
N LEU A 227 4.71 -1.17 -16.77
CA LEU A 227 4.10 0.15 -16.63
C LEU A 227 3.10 0.37 -17.77
N THR A 228 1.82 0.59 -17.47
CA THR A 228 0.77 0.66 -18.49
C THR A 228 0.87 1.90 -19.39
N GLY A 229 1.41 3.02 -18.88
CA GLY A 229 1.59 4.27 -19.64
C GLY A 229 3.04 4.59 -20.04
N LEU A 230 3.95 3.63 -19.87
CA LEU A 230 5.32 3.78 -20.38
C LEU A 230 5.33 3.62 -21.90
N THR A 231 5.59 4.72 -22.60
CA THR A 231 5.68 4.80 -24.06
C THR A 231 7.10 5.07 -24.56
N SER A 232 7.98 5.55 -23.69
CA SER A 232 9.39 5.84 -23.99
C SER A 232 10.25 5.66 -22.73
N ALA A 233 11.44 5.06 -22.89
CA ALA A 233 12.42 4.92 -21.81
C ALA A 233 12.88 6.26 -21.21
N SER A 234 12.67 7.38 -21.91
CA SER A 234 12.95 8.73 -21.39
C SER A 234 11.99 9.19 -20.30
N GLN A 235 10.88 8.47 -20.09
CA GLN A 235 9.96 8.72 -18.97
C GLN A 235 10.50 8.16 -17.65
N ILE A 236 11.57 7.35 -17.70
CA ILE A 236 12.23 6.80 -16.53
C ILE A 236 13.65 7.39 -16.46
N GLY A 237 14.01 7.93 -15.31
CA GLY A 237 15.29 8.54 -14.97
C GLY A 237 16.02 7.78 -13.85
N THR A 238 17.27 8.16 -13.59
CA THR A 238 18.02 7.62 -12.44
C THR A 238 17.41 8.03 -11.10
N ASP A 239 16.73 9.17 -11.07
CA ASP A 239 16.07 9.72 -9.89
C ASP A 239 14.74 9.05 -9.53
N ASP A 240 14.22 8.17 -10.40
CA ASP A 240 13.04 7.34 -10.13
C ASP A 240 13.38 6.07 -9.32
N PHE A 241 14.65 5.84 -9.01
CA PHE A 241 15.11 4.66 -8.28
C PHE A 241 15.72 5.07 -6.94
N LEU A 242 15.15 4.54 -5.87
CA LEU A 242 15.66 4.69 -4.52
C LEU A 242 16.10 3.34 -3.99
N PHE A 243 17.34 3.26 -3.50
CA PHE A 243 17.84 2.09 -2.78
C PHE A 243 18.15 2.51 -1.35
N THR A 244 17.54 1.82 -0.38
CA THR A 244 17.58 2.14 1.06
C THR A 244 18.13 1.01 1.91
#